data_AF-A0A235IGI7-F1
#
_entry.id   AF-A0A235IGI7-F1
#
_cell.length_a   1.000
_cell.length_b   1.000
_cell.length_c   1.000
_cell.angle_alpha   90.00
_cell.angle_beta   90.00
_cell.angle_gamma   90.00
#
_symmetry.space_group_name_H-M   'P 1'
#
loop_
_entity.id
_entity.type
_entity.pdbx_description
1 polymer ?
#
loop_
_entity_poly.entity_id
_entity_poly.type
_entity_poly.pdbx_seq_one_letter_code
_entity_poly.pdbx_strand_id
1 'polypeptide(L)'
;MMMNNEKLLPRIYSIKNPDFDFGPARFLTPDEVQEVAKVLSKISKADLQTRFDPSALSVANVYPGIWKSGDDELEYLTYYYISLVKFFQEAAKCGDVVLFYIS
;
A
#
# COMPACT_ATOMS: atom_id res chain seq x y z
N MET A 1 -7.31 6.89 48.79
CA MET A 1 -6.45 8.07 48.55
C MET A 1 -5.02 7.56 48.60
N MET A 2 -4.23 7.45 47.54
CA MET A 2 -4.21 8.09 46.22
C MET A 2 -4.09 7.06 45.09
N MET A 3 -4.66 7.40 43.92
CA MET A 3 -4.46 6.71 42.65
C MET A 3 -3.03 6.95 42.14
N ASN A 4 -2.41 5.95 41.54
CA ASN A 4 -1.34 6.16 40.55
C ASN A 4 -1.77 5.46 39.25
N ASN A 5 -2.55 6.20 38.46
CA ASN A 5 -2.87 5.87 37.07
C ASN A 5 -1.71 6.36 36.19
N GLU A 6 -0.64 5.57 36.10
CA GLU A 6 0.26 5.70 34.96
C GLU A 6 -0.40 4.99 33.78
N LYS A 7 -0.91 5.78 32.83
CA LYS A 7 -1.28 5.27 31.50
C LYS A 7 -0.08 4.50 30.96
N LEU A 8 -0.20 3.17 30.88
CA LEU A 8 0.69 2.34 30.10
C LEU A 8 0.55 2.77 28.64
N LEU A 9 1.42 3.66 28.18
CA LEU A 9 1.67 3.81 26.75
C LEU A 9 2.20 2.45 26.26
N PRO A 10 1.68 1.89 25.15
CA PRO A 10 2.26 0.68 24.61
C PRO A 10 3.72 0.98 24.28
N ARG A 11 4.64 0.30 24.98
CA ARG A 11 6.05 0.23 24.61
C ARG A 11 6.11 -0.46 23.27
N ILE A 12 6.10 0.31 22.19
CA ILE A 12 6.48 -0.20 20.87
C ILE A 12 7.99 -0.39 20.95
N TYR A 13 8.41 -1.58 21.37
CA TYR A 13 9.76 -2.03 21.04
C TYR A 13 9.83 -2.02 19.51
N SER A 14 10.71 -1.19 18.95
CA SER A 14 11.15 -1.39 17.57
C SER A 14 11.83 -2.76 17.56
N ILE A 15 11.05 -3.80 17.24
CA ILE A 15 11.63 -5.06 16.82
C ILE A 15 12.21 -4.75 15.45
N LYS A 16 13.47 -4.29 15.42
CA LYS A 16 14.32 -4.55 14.26
C LYS A 16 14.49 -6.06 14.21
N ASN A 17 13.53 -6.74 13.59
CA ASN A 17 13.75 -8.12 13.20
C ASN A 17 14.56 -8.04 11.89
N PRO A 18 15.83 -8.48 11.87
CA PRO A 18 16.64 -8.47 10.66
C PRO A 18 16.04 -9.32 9.53
N ASP A 19 15.02 -10.14 9.82
CA ASP A 19 14.34 -10.97 8.83
C ASP A 19 13.27 -10.22 8.00
N PHE A 20 12.91 -8.98 8.35
CA PHE A 20 11.85 -8.24 7.65
C PHE A 20 12.28 -6.82 7.28
N ASP A 21 12.95 -6.65 6.14
CA ASP A 21 13.38 -5.35 5.60
C ASP A 21 12.23 -4.33 5.46
N PHE A 22 11.00 -4.82 5.30
CA PHE A 22 9.78 -4.01 5.18
C PHE A 22 8.80 -4.14 6.37
N GLY A 23 9.26 -4.74 7.47
CA GLY A 23 8.48 -4.94 8.69
C GLY A 23 7.50 -6.13 8.62
N PRO A 24 6.77 -6.40 9.72
CA PRO A 24 5.85 -7.52 9.79
C PRO A 24 4.67 -7.38 8.82
N ALA A 25 3.99 -8.49 8.53
CA ALA A 25 2.75 -8.45 7.77
C ALA A 25 1.71 -7.55 8.47
N ARG A 26 0.98 -6.77 7.67
CA ARG A 26 -0.09 -5.86 8.09
C ARG A 26 -1.39 -6.33 7.48
N PHE A 27 -2.53 -5.99 8.06
CA PHE A 27 -3.83 -6.34 7.50
C PHE A 27 -4.80 -5.17 7.51
N LEU A 28 -5.82 -5.26 6.65
CA LEU A 28 -6.98 -4.39 6.62
C LEU A 28 -8.22 -5.21 6.97
N THR A 29 -9.06 -4.67 7.86
CA THR A 29 -10.38 -5.21 8.18
C THR A 29 -11.33 -5.14 6.97
N PRO A 30 -12.42 -5.90 6.94
CA PRO A 30 -13.38 -5.85 5.82
C PRO A 30 -13.91 -4.44 5.53
N ASP A 31 -14.18 -3.64 6.57
CA ASP A 31 -14.64 -2.26 6.40
C ASP A 31 -13.56 -1.37 5.77
N GLU A 32 -12.30 -1.51 6.19
CA GLU A 32 -11.17 -0.79 5.58
C GLU A 32 -10.92 -1.23 4.14
N VAL A 33 -11.09 -2.52 3.82
CA VAL A 33 -11.00 -3.04 2.45
C VAL A 33 -12.08 -2.42 1.55
N GLN A 34 -13.31 -2.27 2.05
CA GLN A 34 -14.39 -1.56 1.34
C GLN A 34 -14.03 -0.10 1.06
N GLU A 35 -13.46 0.61 2.05
CA GLU A 35 -13.02 1.99 1.88
C GLU A 35 -11.93 2.11 0.82
N VAL A 36 -10.92 1.23 0.85
CA VAL A 36 -9.84 1.20 -0.15
C VAL A 36 -10.39 0.91 -1.55
N ALA A 37 -11.25 -0.10 -1.71
CA ALA A 37 -11.88 -0.42 -2.99
C ALA A 37 -12.68 0.76 -3.55
N LYS A 38 -13.40 1.48 -2.68
CA LYS A 38 -14.16 2.69 -3.05
C LYS A 38 -13.26 3.85 -3.48
N VAL A 39 -12.10 4.04 -2.85
CA VAL A 39 -11.15 5.10 -3.26
C VAL A 39 -10.47 4.74 -4.57
N LEU A 40 -9.98 3.50 -4.69
CA LEU A 40 -9.29 3.01 -5.90
C LEU A 40 -10.20 3.05 -7.14
N SER A 41 -11.50 2.73 -6.99
CA SER A 41 -12.45 2.77 -8.12
C SER A 41 -12.69 4.16 -8.71
N LYS A 42 -12.29 5.23 -8.01
CA LYS A 42 -12.42 6.62 -8.49
C LYS A 42 -11.23 7.09 -9.32
N ILE A 43 -10.13 6.35 -9.32
CA ILE A 43 -8.90 6.71 -10.04
C ILE A 43 -8.84 5.80 -11.25
N SER A 44 -9.13 6.36 -12.44
CA SER A 44 -9.10 5.59 -13.68
C SER A 44 -7.66 5.31 -14.13
N LYS A 45 -7.51 4.37 -15.08
CA LYS A 45 -6.24 4.16 -15.79
C LYS A 45 -5.73 5.47 -16.41
N ALA A 46 -6.60 6.26 -17.03
CA ALA A 46 -6.22 7.52 -17.64
C ALA A 46 -5.77 8.55 -16.58
N ASP A 47 -6.42 8.61 -15.42
CA ASP A 47 -6.01 9.49 -14.32
C ASP A 47 -4.63 9.10 -13.77
N LEU A 48 -4.33 7.80 -13.69
CA LEU A 48 -3.00 7.33 -13.31
C LEU A 48 -1.95 7.71 -14.37
N GLN A 49 -2.24 7.42 -15.64
CA GLN A 49 -1.32 7.65 -16.75
C GLN A 49 -0.97 9.13 -16.92
N THR A 50 -1.95 10.03 -16.77
CA THR A 50 -1.73 11.49 -16.87
C THR A 50 -0.88 12.06 -15.74
N ARG A 51 -0.71 11.34 -14.63
CA ARG A 51 0.09 11.75 -13.46
C ARG A 51 1.44 11.05 -13.39
N PHE A 52 1.72 10.13 -14.31
CA PHE A 52 2.97 9.39 -14.31
C PHE A 52 4.13 10.31 -14.69
N ASP A 53 5.13 10.36 -13.81
CA ASP A 53 6.37 11.11 -14.01
C ASP A 53 7.56 10.19 -13.67
N PRO A 54 8.22 9.60 -14.68
CA PRO A 54 9.35 8.70 -14.44
C PRO A 54 10.54 9.42 -13.81
N SER A 55 10.71 10.72 -14.07
CA SER A 55 11.79 11.51 -13.47
C SER A 55 11.55 11.71 -11.97
N ALA A 56 10.33 12.07 -11.58
CA ALA A 56 9.97 12.21 -10.17
C ALA A 56 10.12 10.88 -9.41
N LEU A 57 9.69 9.75 -10.01
CA LEU A 57 9.85 8.42 -9.41
C LEU A 57 11.33 8.02 -9.25
N SER A 58 12.17 8.37 -10.23
CA SER A 58 13.62 8.14 -10.19
C SER A 58 14.30 8.97 -9.11
N VAL A 59 14.03 10.28 -9.05
CA VAL A 59 14.57 11.20 -8.03
C VAL A 59 14.16 10.78 -6.61
N ALA A 60 12.93 10.27 -6.44
CA ALA A 60 12.44 9.76 -5.17
C ALA A 60 12.97 8.37 -4.81
N ASN A 61 13.82 7.75 -5.65
CA ASN A 61 14.35 6.40 -5.48
C ASN A 61 13.25 5.34 -5.23
N VAL A 62 12.13 5.46 -5.96
CA VAL A 62 11.03 4.51 -5.85
C VAL A 62 11.49 3.14 -6.39
N TYR A 63 11.38 2.10 -5.57
CA TYR A 63 11.62 0.71 -6.01
C TYR A 63 10.73 0.37 -7.22
N PRO A 64 11.20 -0.38 -8.25
CA PRO A 64 12.48 -1.09 -8.33
C PRO A 64 13.64 -0.29 -8.95
N GLY A 65 13.51 1.03 -9.12
CA GLY A 65 14.55 1.85 -9.73
C GLY A 65 14.65 1.72 -11.25
N ILE A 66 13.56 1.28 -11.90
CA ILE A 66 13.50 1.09 -13.36
C ILE A 66 13.11 2.36 -14.14
N TRP A 67 12.70 3.44 -13.46
CA TRP A 67 12.07 4.62 -14.06
C TRP A 67 13.04 5.44 -14.93
N LYS A 68 13.06 5.19 -16.25
CA LYS A 68 14.01 5.82 -17.19
C LYS A 68 13.39 6.33 -18.49
N SER A 69 12.66 5.49 -19.21
CA SER A 69 12.19 5.72 -20.59
C SER A 69 10.70 6.04 -20.71
N GLY A 70 9.92 5.78 -19.66
CA GLY A 70 8.55 6.21 -19.50
C GLY A 70 7.50 5.22 -20.02
N ASP A 71 7.59 4.76 -21.26
CA ASP A 71 6.51 3.97 -21.88
C ASP A 71 6.39 2.55 -21.31
N ASP A 72 7.48 1.78 -21.33
CA ASP A 72 7.52 0.41 -20.77
C ASP A 72 7.22 0.43 -19.26
N GLU A 73 7.74 1.44 -18.55
CA GLU A 73 7.53 1.61 -17.12
C GLU A 73 6.10 2.04 -16.78
N LEU A 74 5.47 2.85 -17.64
CA LEU A 74 4.07 3.23 -17.51
C LEU A 74 3.14 2.05 -17.78
N GLU A 75 3.45 1.23 -18.78
CA GLU A 75 2.72 0.00 -19.06
C GLU A 75 2.82 -0.97 -17.88
N TYR A 76 4.04 -1.19 -17.36
CA TYR A 76 4.29 -1.97 -16.16
C TYR A 76 3.44 -1.47 -14.97
N LEU A 77 3.53 -0.18 -14.64
CA LEU A 77 2.79 0.41 -13.53
C LEU A 77 1.27 0.26 -13.72
N THR A 78 0.80 0.52 -14.93
CA THR A 78 -0.63 0.45 -15.26
C THR A 78 -1.18 -0.96 -15.14
N TYR A 79 -0.43 -1.97 -15.60
CA TYR A 79 -0.81 -3.37 -15.51
C TYR A 79 -1.04 -3.81 -14.05
N TYR A 80 -0.10 -3.47 -13.17
CA TYR A 80 -0.22 -3.81 -11.75
C TYR A 80 -1.29 -3.00 -11.03
N TYR A 81 -1.45 -1.72 -11.39
CA TYR A 81 -2.52 -0.90 -10.83
C TYR A 81 -3.91 -1.47 -11.12
N ILE A 82 -4.19 -1.86 -12.38
CA ILE A 82 -5.48 -2.46 -12.75
C ILE A 82 -5.72 -3.75 -11.97
N SER A 83 -4.68 -4.57 -11.82
CA SER A 83 -4.77 -5.81 -11.06
C SER A 83 -5.06 -5.56 -9.57
N LEU A 84 -4.42 -4.54 -8.98
CA LEU A 84 -4.65 -4.10 -7.61
C LEU A 84 -6.09 -3.63 -7.38
N VAL A 85 -6.63 -2.79 -8.28
CA VAL A 85 -8.01 -2.30 -8.20
C VAL A 85 -9.00 -3.47 -8.22
N LYS A 86 -8.82 -4.42 -9.16
CA LYS A 86 -9.67 -5.61 -9.27
C LYS A 86 -9.60 -6.48 -8.02
N PHE A 87 -8.39 -6.70 -7.49
CA PHE A 87 -8.18 -7.47 -6.27
C PHE A 87 -8.96 -6.88 -5.09
N PHE A 88 -8.84 -5.57 -4.86
CA PHE A 88 -9.58 -4.91 -3.77
C PHE A 88 -11.09 -4.90 -3.98
N GLN A 89 -11.57 -4.78 -5.22
CA GLN A 89 -13.00 -4.86 -5.53
C GLN A 89 -13.59 -6.24 -5.21
N GLU A 90 -12.90 -7.32 -5.57
CA GLU A 90 -13.38 -8.68 -5.26
C GLU A 90 -13.28 -8.98 -3.76
N ALA A 91 -12.17 -8.62 -3.10
CA ALA A 91 -12.02 -8.77 -1.66
C ALA A 91 -13.12 -8.02 -0.88
N ALA A 92 -13.41 -6.78 -1.29
CA ALA A 92 -14.50 -5.99 -0.72
C ALA A 92 -15.86 -6.68 -0.93
N LYS A 93 -16.16 -7.14 -2.14
CA LYS A 93 -17.42 -7.84 -2.45
C LYS A 93 -17.63 -9.11 -1.61
N CYS A 94 -16.56 -9.84 -1.32
CA CYS A 94 -16.60 -11.05 -0.50
C CYS A 94 -16.61 -10.78 1.01
N GLY A 95 -16.25 -9.57 1.45
CA GLY A 95 -16.10 -9.23 2.87
C GLY A 95 -14.80 -9.77 3.47
N ASP A 96 -13.76 -9.91 2.65
CA ASP A 96 -12.46 -10.48 3.05
C ASP A 96 -11.59 -9.49 3.82
N VAL A 97 -10.68 -10.03 4.64
CA VAL A 97 -9.51 -9.32 5.16
C VAL A 97 -8.40 -9.36 4.11
N VAL A 98 -7.68 -8.25 3.94
CA VAL A 98 -6.50 -8.20 3.07
C VAL A 98 -5.22 -8.18 3.90
N LEU A 99 -4.29 -9.08 3.61
CA LEU A 99 -2.95 -9.11 4.20
C LEU A 99 -1.95 -8.45 3.24
N PHE A 100 -1.10 -7.57 3.77
CA PHE A 100 0.02 -6.95 3.09
C PHE A 100 1.33 -7.42 3.71
N TYR A 101 2.21 -7.98 2.88
CA TYR A 101 3.51 -8.51 3.28
C TYR A 101 4.51 -8.30 2.16
N ILE A 102 5.73 -7.87 2.51
CA ILE A 102 6.86 -7.71 1.58
C ILE A 102 8.06 -8.38 2.24
N SER A 103 8.78 -9.19 1.45
CA SER A 103 9.97 -9.96 1.85
C SER A 103 11.08 -9.83 0.82
#